data_AF-A0A2V8Y0L1-F1
#
_entry.id   AF-A0A2V8Y0L1-F1
#
_cell.length_a   1.000
_cell.length_b   1.000
_cell.length_c   1.000
_cell.angle_alpha   90.00
_cell.angle_beta   90.00
_cell.angle_gamma   90.00
#
_symmetry.space_group_name_H-M   'P 1'
#
loop_
_entity.id
_entity.type
_entity.pdbx_description
1 polymer ?
#
loop_
_entity_poly.entity_id
_entity_poly.type
_entity_poly.pdbx_seq_one_letter_code
_entity_poly.pdbx_strand_id
1 'polypeptide(L)'
;MAIILSCFLSGLFAVGTVADEIGFLSPIVGSNPGVTIAGVKSGGAPWVVSHGFAVLNDEGHLRVDLRGLILPSLGTPGPVTAIAASVVCGDAVAATTDSVLVSVDGNAEIHAKLQLPSPCLGTIVLIRAAAFNGTPLPAPGPWIAAAGLVKDDDSNHAN
;
A
#
# COMPACT_ATOMS: atom_id res chain seq x y z
N MET A 1 -5.26 58.86 -39.46
CA MET A 1 -5.93 57.56 -39.62
C MET A 1 -4.89 56.49 -39.32
N ALA A 2 -5.12 55.70 -38.28
CA ALA A 2 -4.17 54.76 -37.67
C ALA A 2 -3.76 53.62 -38.63
N ILE A 3 -2.66 52.89 -38.32
CA ILE A 3 -2.66 51.43 -38.15
C ILE A 3 -1.33 50.95 -37.51
N ILE A 4 -1.45 50.65 -36.22
CA ILE A 4 -1.04 49.43 -35.48
C ILE A 4 0.44 49.00 -35.53
N LEU A 5 1.12 49.35 -34.44
CA LEU A 5 2.28 48.71 -33.85
C LEU A 5 1.86 47.32 -33.29
N SER A 6 2.27 46.20 -33.90
CA SER A 6 2.01 44.85 -33.35
C SER A 6 3.26 44.26 -32.71
N CYS A 7 3.26 44.17 -31.38
CA CYS A 7 4.20 43.41 -30.56
C CYS A 7 4.17 41.92 -30.95
N PHE A 8 5.25 41.41 -31.54
CA PHE A 8 5.54 39.98 -31.50
C PHE A 8 6.24 39.66 -30.17
N LEU A 9 5.45 39.46 -29.12
CA LEU A 9 5.92 38.76 -27.92
C LEU A 9 5.98 37.27 -28.26
N SER A 10 7.19 36.77 -28.53
CA SER A 10 7.46 35.34 -28.60
C SER A 10 7.17 34.72 -27.24
N GLY A 11 6.02 34.03 -27.12
CA GLY A 11 5.66 33.28 -25.92
C GLY A 11 6.58 32.08 -25.75
N LEU A 12 7.41 32.09 -24.70
CA LEU A 12 8.14 30.92 -24.25
C LEU A 12 7.14 30.01 -23.50
N PHE A 13 6.62 28.99 -24.18
CA PHE A 13 5.85 27.94 -23.51
C PHE A 13 6.83 27.03 -22.78
N ALA A 14 6.99 27.24 -21.47
CA ALA A 14 7.65 26.27 -20.61
C ALA A 14 6.74 25.04 -20.48
N VAL A 15 7.07 23.97 -21.20
CA VAL A 15 6.47 22.65 -20.98
C VAL A 15 7.07 22.11 -19.69
N GLY A 16 6.31 22.15 -18.59
CA GLY A 16 6.70 21.47 -17.35
C GLY A 16 6.57 19.97 -17.56
N THR A 17 7.67 19.23 -17.41
CA THR A 17 7.60 17.78 -17.24
C THR A 17 7.07 17.52 -15.83
N VAL A 18 5.90 16.90 -15.71
CA VAL A 18 5.58 16.21 -14.46
C VAL A 18 6.56 15.04 -14.38
N ALA A 19 7.54 15.14 -13.49
CA ALA A 19 8.34 13.99 -13.13
C ALA A 19 7.41 13.07 -12.34
N ASP A 20 6.92 12.03 -13.00
CA ASP A 20 6.24 10.94 -12.33
C ASP A 20 7.33 10.24 -11.49
N GLU A 21 7.36 10.51 -10.18
CA GLU A 21 8.17 9.70 -9.26
C GLU A 21 7.74 8.24 -9.46
N ILE A 22 8.71 7.31 -9.53
CA ILE A 22 8.42 5.88 -9.69
C ILE A 22 7.90 5.37 -8.34
N GLY A 23 6.66 5.73 -8.00
CA GLY A 23 6.00 5.34 -6.78
C GLY A 23 5.32 3.98 -6.93
N PHE A 24 5.48 3.12 -5.93
CA PHE A 24 4.61 1.96 -5.78
C PHE A 24 3.22 2.46 -5.38
N LEU A 25 2.21 2.16 -6.18
CA LEU A 25 0.79 2.34 -5.86
C LEU A 25 0.08 1.03 -6.17
N SER A 26 -0.60 0.46 -5.18
CA SER A 26 -1.36 -0.78 -5.38
C SER A 26 -2.63 -0.79 -4.53
N PRO A 27 -3.73 -1.37 -5.05
CA PRO A 27 -4.88 -1.69 -4.21
C PRO A 27 -4.49 -2.71 -3.13
N ILE A 28 -5.20 -2.67 -2.01
CA ILE A 28 -5.08 -3.66 -0.94
C ILE A 28 -6.15 -4.72 -1.11
N VAL A 29 -5.73 -5.97 -1.12
CA VAL A 29 -6.62 -7.14 -1.16
C VAL A 29 -6.53 -7.91 0.15
N GLY A 30 -7.65 -8.52 0.54
CA GLY A 30 -7.69 -9.41 1.70
C GLY A 30 -6.88 -10.70 1.47
N SER A 31 -6.67 -11.46 2.53
CA SER A 31 -5.85 -12.68 2.51
C SER A 31 -6.70 -13.96 2.54
N ASN A 32 -6.11 -15.04 2.02
CA ASN A 32 -6.58 -16.41 2.25
C ASN A 32 -5.57 -17.18 3.13
N PRO A 33 -6.02 -18.16 3.93
CA PRO A 33 -5.13 -19.00 4.72
C PRO A 33 -4.17 -19.84 3.88
N GLY A 34 -3.04 -20.21 4.48
CA GLY A 34 -2.08 -21.16 3.89
C GLY A 34 -1.04 -20.54 2.95
N VAL A 35 -1.00 -19.22 2.83
CA VAL A 35 -0.05 -18.52 1.96
C VAL A 35 1.07 -17.90 2.80
N THR A 36 2.30 -17.95 2.32
CA THR A 36 3.46 -17.30 2.96
C THR A 36 4.12 -16.35 1.97
N ILE A 37 4.35 -15.11 2.39
CA ILE A 37 5.05 -14.08 1.62
C ILE A 37 6.24 -13.62 2.44
N ALA A 38 7.45 -13.70 1.88
CA ALA A 38 8.68 -13.28 2.55
C ALA A 38 8.84 -13.82 4.00
N GLY A 39 8.51 -15.10 4.19
CA GLY A 39 8.54 -15.77 5.50
C GLY A 39 7.38 -15.41 6.45
N VAL A 40 6.51 -14.46 6.09
CA VAL A 40 5.33 -14.09 6.88
C VAL A 40 4.13 -14.93 6.45
N LYS A 41 3.59 -15.72 7.38
CA LYS A 41 2.39 -16.54 7.14
C LYS A 41 1.13 -15.67 7.10
N SER A 42 0.17 -16.07 6.29
CA SER A 42 -1.17 -15.47 6.25
C SER A 42 -1.95 -15.77 7.53
N GLY A 43 -3.00 -14.99 7.78
CA GLY A 43 -3.98 -15.29 8.82
C GLY A 43 -4.63 -16.67 8.66
N GLY A 44 -5.16 -17.21 9.77
CA GLY A 44 -5.79 -18.53 9.80
C GLY A 44 -7.22 -18.59 9.24
N ALA A 45 -7.77 -17.46 8.83
CA ALA A 45 -9.10 -17.32 8.25
C ALA A 45 -9.06 -16.37 7.04
N PRO A 46 -10.01 -16.45 6.09
CA PRO A 46 -10.08 -15.49 5.01
C PRO A 46 -10.42 -14.11 5.55
N TRP A 47 -9.73 -13.10 5.03
CA TRP A 47 -9.99 -11.69 5.31
C TRP A 47 -10.41 -11.02 4.02
N VAL A 48 -11.28 -10.03 4.14
CA VAL A 48 -11.69 -9.19 3.01
C VAL A 48 -11.45 -7.73 3.35
N VAL A 49 -11.16 -6.96 2.31
CA VAL A 49 -11.02 -5.51 2.37
C VAL A 49 -12.03 -4.96 1.38
N SER A 50 -12.84 -3.99 1.82
CA SER A 50 -13.85 -3.36 0.95
C SER A 50 -13.16 -2.49 -0.09
N HIS A 51 -12.28 -1.60 0.36
CA HIS A 51 -11.34 -0.90 -0.51
C HIS A 51 -10.11 -0.45 0.28
N GLY A 52 -9.02 -0.18 -0.41
CA GLY A 52 -7.82 0.36 0.19
C GLY A 52 -6.69 0.42 -0.80
N PHE A 53 -5.66 1.19 -0.46
CA PHE A 53 -4.47 1.33 -1.28
C PHE A 53 -3.23 1.55 -0.40
N ALA A 54 -2.08 1.13 -0.93
CA ALA A 54 -0.79 1.44 -0.37
C ALA A 54 0.02 2.24 -1.40
N VAL A 55 0.63 3.33 -0.95
CA VAL A 55 1.57 4.17 -1.71
C VAL A 55 2.91 4.14 -1.02
N LEU A 56 3.98 3.82 -1.75
CA LEU A 56 5.35 3.92 -1.26
C LEU A 56 6.17 4.66 -2.31
N ASN A 57 6.74 5.80 -1.94
CA ASN A 57 7.63 6.54 -2.83
C ASN A 57 9.09 6.11 -2.68
N ASP A 58 9.95 6.59 -3.58
CA ASP A 58 11.38 6.26 -3.63
C ASP A 58 12.16 6.70 -2.38
N GLU A 59 11.63 7.67 -1.64
CA GLU A 59 12.23 8.10 -0.39
C GLU A 59 11.81 7.23 0.81
N GLY A 60 10.92 6.25 0.63
CA GLY A 60 10.42 5.38 1.70
C GLY A 60 9.27 5.97 2.52
N HIS A 61 8.55 6.97 2.01
CA HIS A 61 7.28 7.40 2.62
C HIS A 61 6.18 6.41 2.25
N LEU A 62 5.67 5.70 3.25
CA LEU A 62 4.57 4.76 3.12
C LEU A 62 3.27 5.43 3.58
N ARG A 63 2.24 5.38 2.73
CA ARG A 63 0.84 5.66 3.04
C ARG A 63 0.01 4.41 2.82
N VAL A 64 -0.81 4.05 3.80
CA VAL A 64 -1.81 2.98 3.69
C VAL A 64 -3.15 3.57 4.10
N ASP A 65 -4.15 3.46 3.23
CA ASP A 65 -5.55 3.69 3.56
C ASP A 65 -6.29 2.36 3.44
N LEU A 66 -6.81 1.85 4.55
CA LEU A 66 -7.47 0.56 4.63
C LEU A 66 -8.91 0.77 5.09
N ARG A 67 -9.88 0.30 4.31
CA ARG A 67 -11.30 0.39 4.65
C ARG A 67 -12.00 -0.95 4.59
N GLY A 68 -12.84 -1.20 5.60
CA GLY A 68 -13.66 -2.41 5.65
C GLY A 68 -12.85 -3.70 5.73
N LEU A 69 -11.74 -3.71 6.48
CA LEU A 69 -11.01 -4.94 6.78
C LEU A 69 -11.83 -5.78 7.77
N ILE A 70 -12.37 -6.91 7.30
CA ILE A 70 -13.21 -7.78 8.14
C ILE A 70 -12.88 -9.26 7.94
N LEU A 71 -13.22 -10.06 8.97
CA LEU A 71 -13.46 -11.49 8.87
C LEU A 71 -14.89 -11.71 8.37
N PRO A 72 -15.12 -12.28 7.17
CA PRO A 72 -16.46 -12.44 6.61
C PRO A 72 -17.42 -13.22 7.52
N SER A 73 -16.91 -14.21 8.26
CA SER A 73 -17.72 -15.01 9.20
C SER A 73 -18.23 -14.21 10.40
N LEU A 74 -17.62 -13.06 10.71
CA LEU A 74 -17.97 -12.21 11.86
C LEU A 74 -18.56 -10.87 11.44
N GLY A 75 -18.34 -10.43 10.19
CA GLY A 75 -18.75 -9.10 9.72
C GLY A 75 -17.96 -7.94 10.36
N THR A 76 -16.90 -8.24 11.09
CA THR A 76 -16.07 -7.28 11.84
C THR A 76 -14.59 -7.62 11.70
N PRO A 77 -13.66 -6.78 12.16
CA PRO A 77 -12.25 -7.14 12.31
C PRO A 77 -11.99 -8.29 13.29
N GLY A 78 -13.03 -8.80 13.98
CA GLY A 78 -12.92 -9.84 14.99
C GLY A 78 -11.94 -9.44 16.10
N PRO A 79 -10.99 -10.32 16.48
CA PRO A 79 -10.08 -10.02 17.57
C PRO A 79 -8.99 -9.00 17.18
N VAL A 80 -8.77 -8.69 15.90
CA VAL A 80 -7.68 -7.78 15.49
C VAL A 80 -8.07 -6.35 15.84
N THR A 81 -7.34 -5.74 16.78
CA THR A 81 -7.61 -4.37 17.24
C THR A 81 -6.54 -3.37 16.80
N ALA A 82 -5.39 -3.84 16.34
CA ALA A 82 -4.35 -3.01 15.77
C ALA A 82 -3.66 -3.72 14.60
N ILE A 83 -3.13 -2.95 13.66
CA ILE A 83 -2.36 -3.42 12.52
C ILE A 83 -1.06 -2.65 12.36
N ALA A 84 -0.09 -3.26 11.70
CA ALA A 84 1.12 -2.60 11.21
C ALA A 84 1.35 -2.98 9.75
N ALA A 85 2.02 -2.11 8.99
CA ALA A 85 2.40 -2.39 7.61
C ALA A 85 3.86 -2.83 7.54
N SER A 86 4.14 -3.94 6.86
CA SER A 86 5.49 -4.41 6.57
C SER A 86 5.76 -4.28 5.08
N VAL A 87 6.83 -3.58 4.71
CA VAL A 87 7.32 -3.50 3.34
C VAL A 87 8.27 -4.66 3.08
N VAL A 88 7.99 -5.44 2.05
CA VAL A 88 8.83 -6.50 1.52
C VAL A 88 9.58 -5.96 0.31
N CYS A 89 10.88 -6.18 0.26
CA CYS A 89 11.72 -5.99 -0.93
C CYS A 89 12.32 -7.35 -1.28
N GLY A 90 12.08 -7.84 -2.49
CA GLY A 90 12.47 -9.20 -2.90
C GLY A 90 11.73 -10.28 -2.12
N ASP A 91 12.47 -11.06 -1.33
CA ASP A 91 11.96 -12.19 -0.54
C ASP A 91 12.01 -11.94 0.97
N ALA A 92 12.30 -10.71 1.41
CA ALA A 92 12.46 -10.37 2.82
C ALA A 92 11.65 -9.14 3.22
N VAL A 93 11.15 -9.15 4.46
CA VAL A 93 10.61 -7.94 5.10
C VAL A 93 11.76 -6.97 5.35
N ALA A 94 11.74 -5.83 4.66
CA ALA A 94 12.78 -4.81 4.76
C ALA A 94 12.54 -3.85 5.93
N ALA A 95 11.28 -3.48 6.16
CA ALA A 95 10.89 -2.59 7.25
C ALA A 95 9.45 -2.82 7.68
N THR A 96 9.11 -2.38 8.89
CA THR A 96 7.76 -2.46 9.45
C THR A 96 7.43 -1.17 10.18
N THR A 97 6.22 -0.66 10.02
CA THR A 97 5.75 0.55 10.71
C THR A 97 5.42 0.26 12.16
N ASP A 98 5.24 1.32 12.95
CA ASP A 98 4.48 1.23 14.20
C ASP A 98 3.04 0.78 13.94
N SER A 99 2.39 0.27 14.99
CA SER A 99 1.01 -0.18 14.90
C SER A 99 0.00 0.97 15.06
N VAL A 100 -1.09 0.90 14.32
CA VAL A 100 -2.25 1.78 14.47
C VAL A 100 -3.49 0.97 14.87
N LEU A 101 -4.43 1.62 15.56
CA LEU A 101 -5.70 0.99 15.90
C LEU A 101 -6.57 0.82 14.66
N VAL A 102 -7.32 -0.27 14.65
CA VAL A 102 -8.37 -0.52 13.65
C VAL A 102 -9.72 -0.15 14.26
N SER A 103 -10.54 0.58 13.51
CA SER A 103 -11.91 0.91 13.94
C SER A 103 -12.80 -0.33 13.96
N VAL A 104 -13.98 -0.21 14.59
CA VAL A 104 -15.01 -1.29 14.57
C VAL A 104 -15.44 -1.67 13.15
N ASP A 105 -15.40 -0.73 12.21
CA ASP A 105 -15.73 -0.94 10.80
C ASP A 105 -14.55 -1.48 9.97
N GLY A 106 -13.41 -1.77 10.60
CA GLY A 106 -12.23 -2.26 9.90
C GLY A 106 -11.44 -1.19 9.15
N ASN A 107 -11.50 0.06 9.61
CA ASN A 107 -10.77 1.16 8.99
C ASN A 107 -9.47 1.47 9.74
N ALA A 108 -8.42 1.80 9.00
CA ALA A 108 -7.14 2.25 9.54
C ALA A 108 -6.36 3.06 8.51
N GLU A 109 -5.53 4.00 8.99
CA GLU A 109 -4.62 4.79 8.16
C GLU A 109 -3.22 4.74 8.78
N ILE A 110 -2.21 4.51 7.94
CA ILE A 110 -0.80 4.46 8.36
C ILE A 110 -0.01 5.41 7.48
N HIS A 111 0.66 6.38 8.10
CA HIS A 111 1.67 7.23 7.47
C HIS A 111 3.00 7.03 8.18
N ALA A 112 4.03 6.59 7.46
CA ALA A 112 5.34 6.32 8.04
C ALA A 112 6.48 6.64 7.06
N LYS A 113 7.63 7.02 7.60
CA LYS A 113 8.89 7.08 6.86
C LYS A 113 9.72 5.85 7.24
N LEU A 114 10.02 5.01 6.26
CA LEU A 114 10.77 3.77 6.44
C LEU A 114 12.16 3.90 5.85
N GLN A 115 13.14 3.28 6.50
CA GLN A 115 14.47 3.08 5.94
C GLN A 115 14.44 1.79 5.12
N LEU A 116 14.56 1.92 3.80
CA LEU A 116 14.50 0.80 2.87
C LEU A 116 15.83 0.65 2.12
N PRO A 117 16.19 -0.57 1.69
CA PRO A 117 17.30 -0.77 0.77
C PRO A 117 17.00 -0.10 -0.57
N SER A 118 18.03 0.44 -1.22
CA SER A 118 17.94 1.01 -2.56
C SER A 118 18.80 0.20 -3.54
N PRO A 119 18.22 -0.44 -4.58
CA PRO A 119 16.79 -0.43 -4.93
C PRO A 119 15.95 -1.42 -4.08
N CYS A 120 14.69 -1.06 -3.79
CA CYS A 120 13.69 -1.98 -3.23
C CYS A 120 12.87 -2.57 -4.39
N LEU A 121 13.31 -3.72 -4.92
CA LEU A 121 12.64 -4.38 -6.04
C LEU A 121 11.56 -5.34 -5.54
N GLY A 122 10.51 -5.55 -6.35
CA GLY A 122 9.46 -6.53 -6.04
C GLY A 122 8.62 -6.16 -4.82
N THR A 123 8.32 -4.87 -4.65
CA THR A 123 7.65 -4.33 -3.47
C THR A 123 6.28 -4.97 -3.22
N ILE A 124 6.10 -5.49 -2.00
CA ILE A 124 4.80 -5.91 -1.46
C ILE A 124 4.64 -5.24 -0.10
N VAL A 125 3.45 -4.68 0.16
CA VAL A 125 3.07 -4.14 1.47
C VAL A 125 2.12 -5.14 2.13
N LEU A 126 2.57 -5.75 3.22
CA LEU A 126 1.77 -6.66 4.03
C LEU A 126 1.10 -5.89 5.16
N ILE A 127 -0.22 -6.01 5.30
CA ILE A 127 -0.97 -5.55 6.46
C ILE A 127 -1.02 -6.69 7.46
N ARG A 128 -0.45 -6.49 8.65
CA ARG A 128 -0.25 -7.53 9.65
C ARG A 128 -0.97 -7.19 10.94
N ALA A 129 -1.58 -8.20 11.56
CA ALA A 129 -2.18 -8.03 12.88
C ALA A 129 -1.08 -7.63 13.89
N ALA A 130 -1.31 -6.58 14.67
CA ALA A 130 -0.36 -6.08 15.67
C ALA A 130 -0.89 -6.14 17.11
N ALA A 131 -2.20 -6.32 17.29
CA ALA A 131 -2.80 -6.57 18.59
C ALA A 131 -4.05 -7.45 18.45
N PHE A 132 -4.32 -8.26 19.48
CA PHE A 132 -5.56 -8.99 19.62
C PHE A 132 -6.30 -8.58 20.89
N ASN A 133 -7.59 -8.24 20.79
CA ASN A 133 -8.43 -7.82 21.91
C ASN A 133 -7.78 -6.71 22.77
N GLY A 134 -7.11 -5.76 22.12
CA GLY A 134 -6.38 -4.67 22.77
C GLY A 134 -5.01 -5.04 23.34
N THR A 135 -4.60 -6.31 23.28
CA THR A 135 -3.29 -6.76 23.74
C THR A 135 -2.27 -6.72 22.59
N PRO A 136 -1.22 -5.88 22.67
CA PRO A 136 -0.18 -5.82 21.64
C PRO A 136 0.57 -7.14 21.49
N LEU A 137 0.95 -7.46 20.26
CA LEU A 137 1.83 -8.58 19.96
C LEU A 137 3.30 -8.14 20.10
N PRO A 138 4.21 -9.04 20.52
CA PRO A 138 5.64 -8.72 20.67
C PRO A 138 6.32 -8.38 19.33
N ALA A 139 5.75 -8.86 18.23
CA ALA A 139 6.00 -8.38 16.87
C ALA A 139 4.70 -8.52 16.10
N PRO A 140 4.48 -7.77 15.00
CA PRO A 140 3.32 -8.00 14.15
C PRO A 140 3.24 -9.48 13.76
N GLY A 141 2.03 -10.01 13.77
CA GLY A 141 1.74 -11.42 13.55
C GLY A 141 1.55 -11.75 12.07
N PRO A 142 0.59 -12.62 11.76
CA PRO A 142 0.26 -12.98 10.38
C PRO A 142 -0.17 -11.78 9.53
N TRP A 143 0.06 -11.86 8.22
CA TRP A 143 -0.51 -10.89 7.28
C TRP A 143 -1.97 -11.26 6.98
N ILE A 144 -2.83 -10.25 6.95
CA ILE A 144 -4.29 -10.39 6.80
C ILE A 144 -4.82 -9.64 5.57
N ALA A 145 -4.03 -8.73 5.01
CA ALA A 145 -4.24 -8.13 3.71
C ALA A 145 -2.88 -7.77 3.09
N ALA A 146 -2.84 -7.55 1.78
CA ALA A 146 -1.61 -7.19 1.09
C ALA A 146 -1.89 -6.27 -0.12
N ALA A 147 -0.90 -5.47 -0.48
CA ALA A 147 -0.83 -4.74 -1.73
C ALA A 147 0.49 -5.10 -2.41
N GLY A 148 0.49 -5.26 -3.73
CA GLY A 148 1.66 -5.67 -4.50
C GLY A 148 1.50 -5.29 -5.96
N LEU A 149 2.61 -5.17 -6.68
CA LEU A 149 2.55 -4.88 -8.11
C LEU A 149 1.85 -6.03 -8.83
N VAL A 150 0.71 -5.73 -9.45
CA VAL A 150 0.10 -6.61 -10.44
C VAL A 150 0.95 -6.48 -11.69
N LYS A 151 1.49 -7.59 -12.16
CA LYS A 151 2.05 -7.64 -13.51
C LYS A 151 0.88 -7.45 -14.47
N ASP A 152 0.82 -6.32 -15.16
CA ASP A 152 -0.08 -6.19 -16.30
C ASP A 152 0.33 -7.26 -17.32
N ASP A 153 -0.56 -8.20 -17.60
CA ASP A 153 -0.39 -9.11 -18.73
C ASP A 153 -0.62 -8.28 -19.98
N ASP A 154 0.46 -8.03 -20.73
CA ASP A 154 0.40 -7.51 -22.09
C ASP A 154 -0.62 -8.35 -22.87
N SER A 155 -1.78 -7.74 -23.14
CA SER A 155 -2.80 -8.33 -23.98
C SER A 155 -2.23 -8.43 -25.38
N ASN A 156 -1.74 -9.62 -25.75
CA ASN A 156 -1.39 -9.99 -27.11
C ASN A 156 -2.57 -9.68 -28.04
N HIS A 157 -2.52 -8.54 -28.72
CA HIS A 157 -3.22 -8.34 -29.98
C HIS A 157 -2.27 -8.74 -31.11
N ALA A 158 -2.16 -10.05 -31.32
CA ALA A 158 -1.67 -10.63 -32.56
C ALA A 158 -2.83 -11.39 -33.19
N ASN A 159 -3.37 -10.79 -34.25
CA ASN A 159 -3.85 -11.37 -35.53
C ASN A 159 -4.98 -10.51 -36.11
#